data_AF-A0A2X3F0I6-F1
#
_entry.id   AF-A0A2X3F0I6-F1
#
_cell.length_a   1.000
_cell.length_b   1.000
_cell.length_c   1.000
_cell.angle_alpha   90.00
_cell.angle_beta   90.00
_cell.angle_gamma   90.00
#
_symmetry.space_group_name_H-M   'P 1'
#
loop_
_entity.id
_entity.type
_entity.pdbx_description
1 polymer ?
#
loop_
_entity_poly.entity_id
_entity_poly.type
_entity_poly.pdbx_seq_one_letter_code
_entity_poly.pdbx_strand_id
1 'polypeptide(L)'
;MTGARYLHQLGRHAEGPFIACELTPANAHTLNELIAQAQGGTLVLSHPEHLTHEQQHQLVQLQSHEKRPFRLIGIGNASLVELAASSQIVAELYYCFAMTQIGCQPLSKRPDDIEPLFHHYLQKTCQRLNHPVPEVDAGLLKGMMRRVWPNNVRELANAAELFAVGVLPLAETVNPLMHIGEPTPLDQRVEDVERQIITEALNIHQGRINEVAEYLLIPRKKLYLRMKKYGLNKEHYKGV
;
A
#
# COMPACT_ATOMS: atom_id res chain seq x y z
N MET A 1 -3.84 -8.48 -7.39
CA MET A 1 -5.24 -8.90 -7.67
C MET A 1 -5.98 -7.99 -8.63
N THR A 2 -6.06 -6.67 -8.44
CA THR A 2 -6.87 -5.76 -9.28
C THR A 2 -6.55 -5.86 -10.79
N GLY A 3 -5.28 -5.88 -11.18
CA GLY A 3 -4.89 -6.03 -12.59
C GLY A 3 -5.36 -7.34 -13.22
N ALA A 4 -5.27 -8.46 -12.49
CA ALA A 4 -5.73 -9.76 -12.97
C ALA A 4 -7.25 -9.78 -13.23
N ARG A 5 -8.03 -9.06 -12.40
CA ARG A 5 -9.47 -8.90 -12.60
C ARG A 5 -9.80 -8.15 -13.90
N TYR A 6 -9.06 -7.09 -14.21
CA TYR A 6 -9.21 -6.37 -15.48
C TYR A 6 -8.81 -7.24 -16.67
N LEU A 7 -7.69 -7.98 -16.57
CA LEU A 7 -7.28 -8.91 -17.62
C LEU A 7 -8.32 -10.00 -17.89
N HIS A 8 -9.02 -10.46 -16.85
CA HIS A 8 -10.13 -11.38 -16.97
C HIS A 8 -11.33 -10.74 -17.69
N GLN A 9 -11.77 -9.55 -17.24
CA GLN A 9 -12.90 -8.83 -17.84
C GLN A 9 -12.70 -8.46 -19.32
N LEU A 10 -11.46 -8.16 -19.72
CA LEU A 10 -11.12 -7.83 -21.11
C LEU A 10 -10.76 -9.08 -21.94
N GLY A 11 -10.74 -10.27 -21.34
CA GLY A 11 -10.32 -11.50 -21.97
C GLY A 11 -11.46 -12.30 -22.61
N ARG A 12 -11.09 -13.34 -23.35
CA ARG A 12 -12.04 -14.31 -23.95
C ARG A 12 -12.84 -15.12 -22.91
N HIS A 13 -12.41 -15.12 -21.65
CA HIS A 13 -13.02 -15.85 -20.56
C HIS A 13 -13.81 -14.94 -19.59
N ALA A 14 -14.18 -13.73 -20.03
CA ALA A 14 -14.83 -12.73 -19.18
C ALA A 14 -16.20 -13.17 -18.62
N GLU A 15 -16.91 -14.06 -19.32
CA GLU A 15 -18.19 -14.62 -18.86
C GLU A 15 -18.03 -15.83 -17.93
N GLY A 16 -16.80 -16.36 -17.80
CA GLY A 16 -16.49 -17.50 -16.93
C GLY A 16 -16.18 -17.09 -15.49
N PRO A 17 -15.99 -18.06 -14.59
CA PRO A 17 -15.66 -17.79 -13.19
C PRO A 17 -14.28 -17.11 -13.02
N PHE A 18 -14.21 -16.13 -12.13
CA PHE A 18 -12.96 -15.51 -11.69
C PHE A 18 -12.57 -16.05 -10.32
N ILE A 19 -11.60 -16.97 -10.29
CA ILE A 19 -11.10 -17.59 -9.05
C ILE A 19 -9.73 -17.04 -8.74
N ALA A 20 -9.57 -16.52 -7.52
CA ALA A 20 -8.43 -15.75 -7.12
C ALA A 20 -7.97 -16.21 -5.73
N CYS A 21 -6.73 -16.70 -5.63
CA CYS A 21 -6.17 -17.22 -4.40
C CYS A 21 -4.79 -16.61 -4.12
N GLU A 22 -4.54 -16.28 -2.85
CA GLU A 22 -3.21 -15.96 -2.34
C GLU A 22 -2.66 -17.21 -1.67
N LEU A 23 -1.63 -17.80 -2.28
CA LEU A 23 -1.07 -19.06 -1.81
C LEU A 23 -0.22 -18.82 -0.57
N THR A 24 -0.50 -19.62 0.44
CA THR A 24 0.30 -19.77 1.65
C THR A 24 0.66 -21.25 1.79
N PRO A 25 1.76 -21.59 2.49
CA PRO A 25 2.12 -23.00 2.70
C PRO A 25 0.98 -23.83 3.31
N ALA A 26 0.09 -23.20 4.09
CA ALA A 26 -1.05 -23.84 4.73
C ALA A 26 -2.22 -24.14 3.78
N ASN A 27 -2.44 -23.35 2.72
CA ASN A 27 -3.61 -23.48 1.84
C ASN A 27 -3.31 -24.12 0.48
N ALA A 28 -2.04 -24.43 0.20
CA ALA A 28 -1.62 -25.01 -1.09
C ALA A 28 -2.39 -26.30 -1.44
N HIS A 29 -2.82 -27.08 -0.44
CA HIS A 29 -3.61 -28.30 -0.63
C HIS A 29 -4.97 -28.07 -1.34
N THR A 30 -5.53 -26.85 -1.30
CA THR A 30 -6.83 -26.52 -1.91
C THR A 30 -6.78 -26.35 -3.44
N LEU A 31 -5.60 -26.50 -4.06
CA LEU A 31 -5.41 -26.25 -5.49
C LEU A 31 -6.40 -27.01 -6.38
N ASN A 32 -6.71 -28.26 -6.06
CA ASN A 32 -7.65 -29.08 -6.84
C ASN A 32 -9.07 -28.50 -6.86
N GLU A 33 -9.54 -27.97 -5.72
CA GLU A 33 -10.85 -27.32 -5.63
C GLU A 33 -10.86 -26.02 -6.42
N LEU A 34 -9.79 -25.24 -6.34
CA LEU A 34 -9.64 -23.99 -7.09
C LEU A 34 -9.63 -24.23 -8.61
N ILE A 35 -8.95 -25.29 -9.06
CA ILE A 35 -8.94 -25.71 -10.47
C ILE A 35 -10.34 -26.09 -10.93
N ALA A 36 -11.09 -26.86 -10.13
CA ALA A 36 -12.45 -27.26 -10.45
C ALA A 36 -13.39 -26.05 -10.59
N GLN A 37 -13.26 -25.07 -9.70
CA GLN A 37 -14.07 -23.84 -9.74
C GLN A 37 -13.70 -22.89 -10.88
N ALA A 38 -12.45 -22.93 -11.36
CA ALA A 38 -11.96 -22.01 -12.39
C ALA A 38 -12.27 -22.46 -13.83
N GLN A 39 -12.87 -23.65 -14.03
CA GLN A 39 -13.16 -24.19 -15.36
C GLN A 39 -13.98 -23.22 -16.23
N GLY A 40 -13.52 -23.00 -17.46
CA GLY A 40 -14.10 -22.04 -18.42
C GLY A 40 -13.73 -20.58 -18.15
N GLY A 41 -13.10 -20.28 -17.03
CA GLY A 41 -12.83 -18.93 -16.55
C GLY A 41 -11.35 -18.59 -16.41
N THR A 42 -10.98 -17.97 -15.29
CA THR A 42 -9.61 -17.54 -14.99
C THR A 42 -9.23 -17.92 -13.56
N LEU A 43 -8.09 -18.60 -13.43
CA LEU A 43 -7.44 -18.92 -12.16
C LEU A 43 -6.27 -17.97 -11.92
N VAL A 44 -6.33 -17.21 -10.83
CA VAL A 44 -5.26 -16.29 -10.40
C VAL A 44 -4.60 -16.85 -9.16
N LEU A 45 -3.29 -17.08 -9.24
CA LEU A 45 -2.47 -17.59 -8.15
C LEU A 45 -1.42 -16.53 -7.76
N SER A 46 -1.45 -16.07 -6.52
CA SER A 46 -0.39 -15.21 -5.98
C SER A 46 0.62 -16.06 -5.22
N HIS A 47 1.90 -15.76 -5.36
CA HIS A 47 3.03 -16.50 -4.80
C HIS A 47 3.09 -17.97 -5.26
N PRO A 48 3.19 -18.24 -6.58
CA PRO A 48 3.26 -19.61 -7.11
C PRO A 48 4.45 -20.43 -6.58
N GLU A 49 5.47 -19.79 -6.02
CA GLU A 49 6.61 -20.41 -5.33
C GLU A 49 6.22 -21.22 -4.08
N HIS A 50 5.01 -21.04 -3.54
CA HIS A 50 4.51 -21.83 -2.41
C HIS A 50 3.86 -23.15 -2.82
N LEU A 51 3.69 -23.41 -4.13
CA LEU A 51 3.17 -24.68 -4.62
C LEU A 51 4.23 -25.77 -4.55
N THR A 52 3.81 -27.00 -4.22
CA THR A 52 4.71 -28.16 -4.31
C THR A 52 5.06 -28.46 -5.78
N HIS A 53 6.20 -29.11 -6.03
CA HIS A 53 6.58 -29.50 -7.39
C HIS A 53 5.50 -30.34 -8.09
N GLU A 54 4.84 -31.26 -7.36
CA GLU A 54 3.74 -32.07 -7.90
C GLU A 54 2.57 -31.20 -8.40
N GLN A 55 2.17 -30.21 -7.60
CA GLN A 55 1.12 -29.26 -7.95
C GLN A 55 1.50 -28.39 -9.15
N GLN A 56 2.76 -27.99 -9.24
CA GLN A 56 3.26 -27.23 -10.39
C GLN A 56 3.21 -28.08 -11.67
N HIS A 57 3.65 -29.34 -11.61
CA HIS A 57 3.55 -30.26 -12.76
C HIS A 57 2.09 -30.51 -13.18
N GLN A 58 1.17 -30.62 -12.23
CA GLN A 58 -0.26 -30.73 -12.53
C GLN A 58 -0.79 -29.49 -13.28
N LEU A 59 -0.40 -28.28 -12.86
CA LEU A 59 -0.77 -27.05 -13.58
C LEU A 59 -0.19 -27.02 -15.00
N VAL A 60 1.08 -27.41 -15.16
CA VAL A 60 1.73 -27.51 -16.47
C VAL A 60 0.98 -28.47 -17.40
N GLN A 61 0.61 -29.64 -16.88
CA GLN A 61 -0.16 -30.63 -17.66
C GLN A 61 -1.46 -30.00 -18.16
N LEU A 62 -2.23 -29.33 -17.28
CA LEU A 62 -3.49 -28.67 -17.64
C LEU A 62 -3.30 -27.52 -18.65
N GLN A 63 -2.20 -26.78 -18.58
CA GLN A 63 -1.90 -25.68 -19.51
C GLN A 63 -1.37 -26.16 -20.88
N SER A 64 -0.92 -27.42 -20.97
CA SER A 64 -0.39 -28.02 -22.20
C SER A 64 -1.46 -28.61 -23.13
N HIS A 65 -2.70 -28.76 -22.66
CA HIS A 65 -3.81 -29.22 -23.50
C HIS A 65 -4.14 -28.24 -24.63
N GLU A 66 -4.50 -28.75 -25.82
CA GLU A 66 -4.97 -27.93 -26.96
C GLU A 66 -6.14 -27.03 -26.56
N LYS A 67 -7.08 -27.58 -25.79
CA LYS A 67 -8.17 -26.83 -25.16
C LYS A 67 -7.88 -26.64 -23.68
N ARG A 68 -7.25 -25.51 -23.35
CA ARG A 68 -6.96 -25.14 -21.97
C ARG A 68 -8.27 -24.99 -21.17
N PRO A 69 -8.39 -25.65 -20.01
CA PRO A 69 -9.62 -25.64 -19.22
C PRO A 69 -9.91 -24.27 -18.59
N PHE A 70 -8.88 -23.46 -18.33
CA PHE A 70 -8.97 -22.11 -17.77
C PHE A 70 -7.74 -21.29 -18.14
N ARG A 71 -7.85 -19.97 -18.05
CA ARG A 71 -6.71 -19.06 -18.14
C ARG A 71 -5.96 -18.98 -16.81
N LEU A 72 -4.67 -19.27 -16.80
CA LEU A 72 -3.82 -19.14 -15.62
C LEU A 72 -3.15 -17.76 -15.58
N ILE A 73 -3.19 -17.09 -14.42
CA ILE A 73 -2.46 -15.85 -14.16
C ILE A 73 -1.66 -16.02 -12.86
N GLY A 74 -0.33 -15.92 -12.96
CA GLY A 74 0.57 -15.87 -11.80
C GLY A 74 0.83 -14.42 -11.37
N ILE A 75 0.86 -14.17 -10.06
CA ILE A 75 1.28 -12.90 -9.47
C ILE A 75 2.41 -13.19 -8.50
N GLY A 76 3.57 -12.56 -8.68
CA GLY A 76 4.73 -12.72 -7.80
C GLY A 76 5.43 -11.40 -7.57
N ASN A 77 6.21 -11.34 -6.49
CA ASN A 77 7.05 -10.19 -6.16
C ASN A 77 8.50 -10.38 -6.65
N ALA A 78 8.95 -11.63 -6.73
CA ALA A 78 10.27 -12.00 -7.24
C ALA A 78 10.26 -12.20 -8.76
N SER A 79 11.44 -12.11 -9.38
CA SER A 79 11.58 -12.44 -10.79
C SER A 79 11.33 -13.93 -11.02
N LEU A 80 10.56 -14.27 -12.05
CA LEU A 80 10.34 -15.67 -12.41
C LEU A 80 11.65 -16.41 -12.74
N VAL A 81 12.65 -15.67 -13.26
CA VAL A 81 13.99 -16.21 -13.53
C VAL A 81 14.72 -16.57 -12.23
N GLU A 82 14.60 -15.73 -11.20
CA GLU A 82 15.20 -15.99 -9.88
C GLU A 82 14.55 -17.21 -9.22
N LEU A 83 13.22 -17.30 -9.30
CA LEU A 83 12.46 -18.44 -8.76
C LEU A 83 12.78 -19.76 -9.46
N ALA A 84 13.08 -19.72 -10.76
CA ALA A 84 13.54 -20.89 -11.50
C ALA A 84 14.99 -21.26 -11.12
N ALA A 85 15.88 -20.27 -10.95
CA ALA A 85 17.26 -20.49 -10.56
C ALA A 85 17.40 -21.04 -9.13
N SER A 86 16.48 -20.68 -8.23
CA SER A 86 16.41 -21.20 -6.85
C SER A 86 15.67 -22.55 -6.74
N SER A 87 15.26 -23.16 -7.85
CA SER A 87 14.45 -24.39 -7.90
C SER A 87 13.12 -24.30 -7.14
N GLN A 88 12.59 -23.11 -6.89
CA GLN A 88 11.27 -22.92 -6.28
C GLN A 88 10.14 -23.12 -7.29
N ILE A 89 10.42 -22.87 -8.57
CA ILE A 89 9.50 -23.14 -9.67
C ILE A 89 10.16 -24.09 -10.67
N VAL A 90 9.42 -25.11 -11.13
CA VAL A 90 9.87 -26.05 -12.16
C VAL A 90 10.02 -25.36 -13.51
N ALA A 91 11.00 -25.79 -14.31
CA ALA A 91 11.32 -25.17 -15.59
C ALA A 91 10.12 -25.15 -16.54
N GLU A 92 9.29 -26.19 -16.53
CA GLU A 92 8.10 -26.30 -17.38
C GLU A 92 7.06 -25.23 -17.04
N LEU A 93 6.86 -24.94 -15.74
CA LEU A 93 5.94 -23.89 -15.29
C LEU A 93 6.52 -22.50 -15.61
N TYR A 94 7.83 -22.33 -15.52
CA TYR A 94 8.51 -21.12 -16.00
C TYR A 94 8.17 -20.84 -17.47
N TYR A 95 8.28 -21.85 -18.34
CA TYR A 95 7.98 -21.69 -19.77
C TYR A 95 6.51 -21.35 -20.05
N CYS A 96 5.57 -21.84 -19.24
CA CYS A 96 4.16 -21.45 -19.35
C CYS A 96 3.94 -19.93 -19.17
N PHE A 97 4.74 -19.27 -18.32
CA PHE A 97 4.62 -17.83 -18.07
C PHE A 97 5.60 -16.97 -18.88
N ALA A 98 6.70 -17.54 -19.37
CA ALA A 98 7.78 -16.81 -20.03
C ALA A 98 7.33 -15.97 -21.23
N MET A 99 6.32 -16.44 -21.99
CA MET A 99 5.86 -15.74 -23.19
C MET A 99 5.02 -14.48 -22.89
N THR A 100 4.43 -14.37 -21.71
CA THR A 100 3.52 -13.25 -21.37
C THR A 100 3.77 -12.77 -19.95
N GLN A 101 4.73 -11.86 -19.80
CA GLN A 101 5.06 -11.22 -18.52
C GLN A 101 4.69 -9.74 -18.55
N ILE A 102 4.05 -9.27 -17.48
CA ILE A 102 3.71 -7.86 -17.30
C ILE A 102 4.44 -7.36 -16.05
N GLY A 103 5.47 -6.54 -16.26
CA GLY A 103 6.21 -5.93 -15.17
C GLY A 103 5.48 -4.72 -14.59
N CYS A 104 5.08 -4.79 -13.32
CA CYS A 104 4.55 -3.64 -12.60
C CYS A 104 5.69 -2.72 -12.15
N GLN A 105 5.92 -1.61 -12.87
CA GLN A 105 6.91 -0.62 -12.43
C GLN A 105 6.51 0.00 -11.08
N PRO A 106 7.46 0.23 -10.15
CA PRO A 106 7.19 0.95 -8.92
C PRO A 106 6.75 2.39 -9.22
N LEU A 107 5.99 2.99 -8.30
CA LEU A 107 5.45 4.34 -8.42
C LEU A 107 6.55 5.40 -8.57
N SER A 108 7.73 5.16 -7.98
CA SER A 108 8.91 6.03 -8.09
C SER A 108 9.44 6.19 -9.53
N LYS A 109 9.18 5.22 -10.42
CA LYS A 109 9.56 5.27 -11.83
C LYS A 109 8.49 5.88 -12.74
N ARG A 110 7.36 6.33 -12.16
CA ARG A 110 6.20 6.88 -12.87
C ARG A 110 5.54 8.00 -12.05
N PRO A 111 6.26 9.11 -11.81
CA PRO A 111 5.75 10.19 -10.99
C PRO A 111 4.47 10.84 -11.55
N ASP A 112 4.28 10.82 -12.87
CA ASP A 112 3.10 11.36 -13.53
C ASP A 112 1.81 10.60 -13.20
N ASP A 113 1.90 9.34 -12.74
CA ASP A 113 0.76 8.56 -12.28
C ASP A 113 0.31 8.97 -10.86
N ILE A 114 1.13 9.69 -10.09
CA ILE A 114 0.87 9.98 -8.66
C ILE A 114 -0.40 10.83 -8.47
N GLU A 115 -0.51 11.94 -9.19
CA GLU A 115 -1.65 12.86 -9.06
C GLU A 115 -2.98 12.21 -9.49
N PRO A 116 -3.10 11.59 -10.69
CA PRO A 116 -4.32 10.89 -11.08
C PRO A 116 -4.71 9.76 -10.13
N LEU A 117 -3.73 8.97 -9.65
CA LEU A 117 -3.99 7.89 -8.69
C LEU A 117 -4.46 8.44 -7.35
N PHE A 118 -3.83 9.51 -6.84
CA PHE A 118 -4.25 10.13 -5.58
C PHE A 118 -5.69 10.63 -5.65
N HIS A 119 -6.03 11.38 -6.70
CA HIS A 119 -7.41 11.85 -6.91
C HIS A 119 -8.40 10.69 -7.02
N HIS A 120 -8.05 9.61 -7.71
CA HIS A 120 -8.89 8.42 -7.78
C HIS A 120 -9.18 7.82 -6.39
N TYR A 121 -8.15 7.61 -5.57
CA TYR A 121 -8.33 7.05 -4.22
C TYR A 121 -9.04 8.02 -3.27
N LEU A 122 -8.81 9.32 -3.42
CA LEU A 122 -9.50 10.36 -2.67
C LEU A 122 -10.99 10.33 -2.96
N GLN A 123 -11.37 10.41 -4.25
CA GLN A 123 -12.77 10.34 -4.69
C GLN A 123 -13.45 9.06 -4.21
N LYS A 124 -12.78 7.91 -4.37
CA LYS A 124 -13.30 6.62 -3.92
C LYS A 124 -13.54 6.59 -2.41
N THR A 125 -12.65 7.19 -1.63
CA THR A 125 -12.78 7.25 -0.17
C THR A 125 -13.90 8.21 0.26
N CYS A 126 -13.94 9.40 -0.31
CA CYS A 126 -15.03 10.36 -0.08
C CYS A 126 -16.39 9.76 -0.41
N GLN A 127 -16.51 9.04 -1.52
CA GLN A 127 -17.73 8.32 -1.89
C GLN A 127 -18.11 7.25 -0.85
N ARG A 128 -17.14 6.47 -0.37
CA ARG A 128 -17.35 5.45 0.67
C ARG A 128 -17.78 6.05 2.01
N LEU A 129 -17.21 7.20 2.38
CA LEU A 129 -17.51 7.89 3.64
C LEU A 129 -18.68 8.88 3.52
N ASN A 130 -19.28 9.00 2.33
CA ASN A 130 -20.34 9.97 2.01
C ASN A 130 -19.95 11.43 2.35
N HIS A 131 -18.70 11.79 2.05
CA HIS A 131 -18.15 13.14 2.23
C HIS A 131 -17.93 13.84 0.89
N PRO A 132 -17.97 15.20 0.87
CA PRO A 132 -17.52 15.94 -0.30
C PRO A 132 -16.02 15.72 -0.53
N VAL A 133 -15.60 15.76 -1.79
CA VAL A 133 -14.19 15.66 -2.16
C VAL A 133 -13.50 16.99 -1.82
N PRO A 134 -12.52 17.02 -0.90
CA PRO A 134 -11.78 18.24 -0.59
C PRO A 134 -10.92 18.68 -1.77
N GLU A 135 -10.74 19.99 -1.91
CA GLU A 135 -9.78 20.54 -2.87
C GLU A 135 -8.35 20.17 -2.45
N VAL A 136 -7.53 19.84 -3.45
CA VAL A 136 -6.13 19.45 -3.24
C VAL A 136 -5.27 20.63 -3.68
N ASP A 137 -4.46 21.16 -2.75
CA ASP A 137 -3.55 22.26 -3.06
C ASP A 137 -2.44 21.83 -4.04
N ALA A 138 -2.07 22.72 -4.97
CA ALA A 138 -1.05 22.43 -5.97
C ALA A 138 0.37 22.27 -5.37
N GLY A 139 0.66 22.94 -4.25
CA GLY A 139 1.90 22.76 -3.50
C GLY A 139 1.98 21.37 -2.87
N LEU A 140 0.84 20.88 -2.37
CA LEU A 140 0.68 19.53 -1.83
C LEU A 140 1.03 18.45 -2.87
N LEU A 141 0.43 18.54 -4.06
CA LEU A 141 0.67 17.62 -5.18
C LEU A 141 2.15 17.62 -5.58
N LYS A 142 2.77 18.81 -5.70
CA LYS A 142 4.22 18.92 -5.98
C LYS A 142 5.08 18.23 -4.92
N GLY A 143 4.71 18.35 -3.65
CA GLY A 143 5.40 17.65 -2.55
C GLY A 143 5.28 16.13 -2.68
N MET A 144 4.08 15.64 -3.00
CA MET A 144 3.82 14.22 -3.21
C MET A 144 4.57 13.62 -4.40
N MET A 145 4.70 14.36 -5.50
CA MET A 145 5.44 13.92 -6.70
C MET A 145 6.95 13.77 -6.44
N ARG A 146 7.50 14.51 -5.47
CA ARG A 146 8.92 14.45 -5.09
C ARG A 146 9.22 13.41 -4.02
N ARG A 147 8.19 12.96 -3.30
CA ARG A 147 8.31 11.98 -2.22
C ARG A 147 8.54 10.57 -2.78
N VAL A 148 9.36 9.79 -2.08
CA VAL A 148 9.47 8.34 -2.34
C VAL A 148 8.31 7.63 -1.66
N TRP A 149 7.65 6.76 -2.42
CA TRP A 149 6.53 5.93 -1.96
C TRP A 149 7.00 4.47 -1.81
N PRO A 150 7.69 4.09 -0.71
CA PRO A 150 8.21 2.75 -0.53
C PRO A 150 7.15 1.65 -0.64
N ASN A 151 5.92 1.90 -0.18
CA ASN A 151 4.82 0.94 -0.35
C ASN A 151 3.96 1.24 -1.61
N ASN A 152 4.54 1.96 -2.58
CA ASN A 152 3.96 2.28 -3.88
C ASN A 152 2.51 2.82 -3.75
N VAL A 153 1.61 2.31 -4.60
CA VAL A 153 0.21 2.72 -4.69
C VAL A 153 -0.55 2.47 -3.37
N ARG A 154 -0.14 1.49 -2.54
CA ARG A 154 -0.81 1.24 -1.25
C ARG A 154 -0.59 2.42 -0.28
N GLU A 155 0.62 2.96 -0.24
CA GLU A 155 0.93 4.13 0.58
C GLU A 155 0.21 5.38 0.07
N LEU A 156 0.18 5.56 -1.26
CA LEU A 156 -0.54 6.67 -1.89
C LEU A 156 -2.05 6.63 -1.60
N ALA A 157 -2.65 5.43 -1.65
CA ALA A 157 -4.05 5.23 -1.31
C ALA A 157 -4.32 5.55 0.17
N ASN A 158 -3.46 5.10 1.09
CA ASN A 158 -3.57 5.41 2.51
C ASN A 158 -3.44 6.93 2.77
N ALA A 159 -2.52 7.61 2.06
CA ALA A 159 -2.44 9.06 2.11
C ALA A 159 -3.76 9.69 1.64
N ALA A 160 -4.33 9.26 0.52
CA ALA A 160 -5.62 9.78 0.05
C ALA A 160 -6.75 9.55 1.08
N GLU A 161 -6.76 8.41 1.76
CA GLU A 161 -7.72 8.11 2.82
C GLU A 161 -7.59 9.07 4.02
N LEU A 162 -6.38 9.30 4.49
CA LEU A 162 -6.10 10.25 5.57
C LEU A 162 -6.44 11.69 5.18
N PHE A 163 -6.22 12.07 3.91
CA PHE A 163 -6.62 13.37 3.38
C PHE A 163 -8.14 13.55 3.36
N ALA A 164 -8.89 12.51 2.97
CA ALA A 164 -10.34 12.54 2.95
C ALA A 164 -10.95 12.82 4.34
N VAL A 165 -10.31 12.33 5.40
CA VAL A 165 -10.76 12.50 6.80
C VAL A 165 -10.22 13.81 7.42
N GLY A 166 -9.41 14.58 6.69
CA GLY A 166 -8.80 15.82 7.18
C GLY A 166 -7.62 15.61 8.13
N VAL A 167 -7.07 14.39 8.18
CA VAL A 167 -5.98 13.99 9.10
C VAL A 167 -4.62 14.07 8.42
N LEU A 168 -4.54 14.44 7.14
CA LEU A 168 -3.27 14.37 6.42
C LEU A 168 -2.23 15.37 6.96
N PRO A 169 -1.17 14.91 7.62
CA PRO A 169 -0.02 15.74 7.91
C PRO A 169 0.90 15.58 6.71
N LEU A 170 0.67 16.35 5.65
CA LEU A 170 1.69 16.51 4.61
C LEU A 170 2.76 17.55 5.01
N ALA A 171 2.78 17.93 6.29
CA ALA A 171 3.99 18.35 6.97
C ALA A 171 4.73 17.08 7.44
N GLU A 172 5.80 16.74 6.75
CA GLU A 172 6.95 16.02 7.33
C GLU A 172 6.66 14.75 8.13
N THR A 173 5.73 13.91 7.70
CA THR A 173 5.77 12.48 8.09
C THR A 173 6.86 11.77 7.29
N VAL A 174 8.09 12.18 7.58
CA VAL A 174 9.32 11.48 7.27
C VAL A 174 9.21 10.15 8.01
N ASN A 175 9.11 9.09 7.24
CA ASN A 175 9.14 7.72 7.73
C ASN A 175 10.36 7.60 8.69
N PRO A 176 10.19 7.28 9.99
CA PRO A 176 11.31 7.28 10.96
C PRO A 176 12.44 6.32 10.59
N LEU A 177 12.18 5.42 9.63
CA LEU A 177 13.11 4.39 9.16
C LEU A 177 13.95 4.82 7.93
N MET A 178 13.73 6.00 7.34
CA MET A 178 14.44 6.42 6.11
C MET A 178 14.98 7.85 6.14
N HIS A 179 15.45 8.31 7.29
CA HIS A 179 16.47 9.37 7.33
C HIS A 179 17.84 8.76 7.58
N ILE A 180 18.54 8.46 6.48
CA ILE A 180 19.99 8.64 6.41
C ILE A 180 20.26 10.03 5.80
N GLY A 181 19.52 11.05 6.28
CA GLY A 181 19.99 12.43 6.21
C GLY A 181 21.09 12.59 7.26
N GLU A 182 21.99 13.56 7.05
CA GLU A 182 23.14 13.81 7.92
C GLU A 182 22.76 13.67 9.41
N PRO A 183 23.58 12.97 10.22
CA PRO A 183 23.23 12.69 11.60
C PRO A 183 23.08 14.00 12.38
N THR A 184 21.84 14.44 12.58
CA THR A 184 21.52 15.53 13.50
C THR A 184 21.84 15.08 14.92
N PRO A 185 22.37 15.98 15.77
CA PRO A 185 22.63 15.68 17.18
C PRO A 185 21.39 15.11 17.88
N LEU A 186 21.59 14.11 18.74
CA LEU A 186 20.50 13.42 19.45
C LEU A 186 19.57 14.39 20.17
N ASP A 187 20.13 15.43 20.79
CA ASP A 187 19.36 16.44 21.50
C ASP A 187 18.34 17.15 20.60
N GLN A 188 18.72 17.49 19.35
CA GLN A 188 17.81 18.10 18.39
C GLN A 188 16.68 17.15 18.00
N ARG A 189 17.00 15.86 17.77
CA ARG A 189 15.99 14.85 17.42
C ARG A 189 14.97 14.65 18.53
N VAL A 190 15.42 14.65 19.78
CA VAL A 190 14.52 14.54 20.95
C VAL A 190 13.64 15.79 21.07
N GLU A 191 14.19 16.97 20.80
CA GLU A 191 13.44 18.23 20.82
C GLU A 191 12.36 18.28 19.73
N ASP A 192 12.67 17.85 18.50
CA ASP A 192 11.73 17.84 17.39
C ASP A 192 10.55 16.90 17.65
N VAL A 193 10.84 15.69 18.14
CA VAL A 193 9.81 14.72 18.52
C VAL A 193 8.96 15.24 19.69
N GLU A 194 9.58 15.84 20.71
CA GLU A 194 8.84 16.42 21.84
C GLU A 194 7.94 17.57 21.39
N ARG A 195 8.43 18.44 20.50
CA ARG A 195 7.64 19.54 19.92
C ARG A 195 6.44 19.02 19.13
N GLN A 196 6.64 17.98 18.32
CA GLN A 196 5.57 17.37 17.52
C GLN A 196 4.46 16.81 18.41
N ILE A 197 4.81 16.00 19.41
CA ILE A 197 3.86 15.40 20.37
C ILE A 197 3.02 16.49 21.07
N ILE A 198 3.66 17.56 21.52
CA ILE A 198 2.95 18.68 22.19
C ILE A 198 2.01 19.39 21.21
N THR A 199 2.43 19.57 19.96
CA THR A 199 1.64 20.23 18.92
C THR A 199 0.40 19.41 18.55
N GLU A 200 0.56 18.09 18.37
CA GLU A 200 -0.54 17.17 18.11
C GLU A 200 -1.54 17.16 19.26
N ALA A 201 -1.07 17.07 20.50
CA ALA A 201 -1.96 17.11 21.68
C ALA A 201 -2.71 18.45 21.79
N LEU A 202 -2.04 19.58 21.50
CA LEU A 202 -2.69 20.90 21.45
C LEU A 202 -3.77 20.99 20.37
N ASN A 203 -3.57 20.38 19.20
CA ASN A 203 -4.56 20.31 18.13
C ASN A 203 -5.78 19.46 18.53
N ILE A 204 -5.55 18.25 19.04
CA ILE A 204 -6.61 17.31 19.44
C ILE A 204 -7.53 17.95 20.49
N HIS A 205 -6.94 18.64 21.46
CA HIS A 205 -7.67 19.26 22.57
C HIS A 205 -7.98 20.74 22.34
N GLN A 206 -7.87 21.24 21.10
CA GLN A 206 -8.22 22.62 20.73
C GLN A 206 -7.61 23.70 21.65
N GLY A 207 -6.33 23.56 22.01
CA GLY A 207 -5.63 24.49 22.89
C GLY A 207 -6.05 24.43 24.37
N ARG A 208 -6.86 23.45 24.79
CA ARG A 208 -7.29 23.27 26.19
C ARG A 208 -6.17 22.65 27.03
N ILE A 209 -5.37 23.52 27.65
CA ILE A 209 -4.16 23.16 28.41
C ILE A 209 -4.39 22.14 29.55
N ASN A 210 -5.59 22.10 30.15
CA ASN A 210 -5.90 21.09 31.16
C ASN A 210 -5.89 19.69 30.56
N GLU A 211 -6.66 19.50 29.50
CA GLU A 211 -6.83 18.22 28.82
C GLU A 211 -5.51 17.76 28.20
N VAL A 212 -4.73 18.69 27.64
CA VAL A 212 -3.38 18.38 27.10
C VAL A 212 -2.42 17.90 28.18
N ALA A 213 -2.42 18.54 29.35
CA ALA A 213 -1.55 18.17 30.46
C ALA A 213 -1.90 16.80 31.04
N GLU A 214 -3.20 16.50 31.14
CA GLU A 214 -3.71 15.19 31.56
C GLU A 214 -3.40 14.11 30.53
N TYR A 215 -3.63 14.39 29.23
CA TYR A 215 -3.35 13.47 28.14
C TYR A 215 -1.87 13.09 28.05
N LEU A 216 -0.98 14.07 28.19
CA LEU A 216 0.47 13.86 28.16
C LEU A 216 1.05 13.41 29.52
N LEU A 217 0.21 13.28 30.56
CA LEU A 217 0.61 12.88 31.91
C LEU A 217 1.74 13.74 32.50
N ILE A 218 1.71 15.05 32.25
CA ILE A 218 2.71 16.00 32.78
C ILE A 218 2.07 17.16 33.54
N PRO A 219 2.72 17.70 34.58
CA PRO A 219 2.22 18.87 35.27
C PRO A 219 2.10 20.08 34.34
N ARG A 220 1.03 20.89 34.49
CA ARG A 220 0.77 22.09 33.66
C ARG A 220 1.95 23.04 33.57
N LYS A 221 2.65 23.24 34.70
CA LYS A 221 3.85 24.10 34.76
C LYS A 221 4.97 23.59 33.85
N LYS A 222 5.14 22.26 33.75
CA LYS A 222 6.14 21.63 32.88
C LYS A 222 5.74 21.76 31.40
N LEU A 223 4.46 21.59 31.09
CA LEU A 223 3.92 21.81 29.75
C LEU A 223 4.14 23.26 29.28
N TYR A 224 3.82 24.26 30.10
CA TYR A 224 4.08 25.67 29.75
C TYR A 224 5.57 25.98 29.50
N LEU A 225 6.47 25.36 30.27
CA LEU A 225 7.91 25.53 30.08
C LEU A 225 8.36 24.96 28.73
N ARG A 226 7.85 23.77 28.35
CA ARG A 226 8.13 23.14 27.05
C ARG A 226 7.51 23.94 25.90
N MET A 227 6.27 24.41 26.04
CA MET A 227 5.63 25.29 25.05
C MET A 227 6.43 26.58 24.84
N LYS A 228 6.92 27.21 25.92
CA LYS A 228 7.77 28.40 25.82
C LYS A 228 9.12 28.09 25.14
N LYS A 229 9.73 26.95 25.46
CA LYS A 229 10.98 26.50 24.82
C LYS A 229 10.81 26.35 23.31
N TYR A 230 9.66 25.87 22.85
CA TYR A 230 9.38 25.60 21.42
C TYR A 230 8.56 26.70 20.73
N GLY A 231 8.29 27.83 21.37
CA GLY A 231 7.52 28.94 20.79
C GLY A 231 6.05 28.62 20.51
N LEU A 232 5.46 27.63 21.19
CA LEU A 232 4.07 27.22 20.97
C LEU A 232 3.11 28.08 21.78
N ASN A 233 2.09 28.63 21.12
CA ASN A 233 1.03 29.43 21.75
C ASN A 233 -0.33 28.73 21.64
N LYS A 234 -1.00 28.54 22.77
CA LYS A 234 -2.31 27.87 22.85
C LYS A 234 -3.40 28.56 22.01
N GLU A 235 -3.29 29.87 21.79
CA GLU A 235 -4.29 30.64 21.03
C GLU A 235 -4.29 30.25 19.55
N HIS A 236 -3.19 29.73 19.01
CA HIS A 236 -3.11 29.26 17.62
C HIS A 236 -3.85 27.93 17.38
N TYR A 237 -4.27 27.26 18.45
CA TYR A 237 -4.86 25.91 18.41
C TYR A 237 -6.30 25.88 18.91
N LYS A 238 -6.87 27.03 19.27
CA LYS A 238 -8.31 27.13 19.57
C LYS A 238 -9.07 27.15 18.25
N GLY A 239 -10.03 26.23 18.10
CA GLY A 239 -10.94 26.24 16.96
C GLY A 239 -11.71 27.56 16.88
N VAL A 240 -11.95 28.04 15.65
CA VAL A 240 -12.95 29.06 15.34
C VAL A 240 -14.33 28.56 15.76
#